data_AF-A0A1A6GHX2-F1
#
_entry.id   AF-A0A1A6GHX2-F1
#
_cell.length_a   1.000
_cell.length_b   1.000
_cell.length_c   1.000
_cell.angle_alpha   90.00
_cell.angle_beta   90.00
_cell.angle_gamma   90.00
#
_symmetry.space_group_name_H-M   'P 1'
#
loop_
_entity.id
_entity.type
_entity.pdbx_description
1 polymer ?
#
loop_
_entity_poly.entity_id
_entity_poly.type
_entity_poly.pdbx_seq_one_letter_code
_entity_poly.pdbx_strand_id
1 'polypeptide(L)'
;MLYSPRFLGCSLMKGDTAASLPIISYYFTSYSPYISELLMDSNVELIAKNDMRFTDTIYKLLRDQFDYKPILTKKQFIQSGFAEWKIQIVCDILNCVMKKHKELVGSDKTLSCQRKKSIPERTDPCLSSETTSAEAVGIDITGRFLTSAK
;
A
#
# COMPACT_ATOMS: atom_id res chain seq x y z
N MET A 1 16.67 -24.20 -5.24
CA MET A 1 16.94 -23.79 -6.63
C MET A 1 16.70 -22.30 -6.73
N LEU A 2 17.77 -21.50 -6.84
CA LEU A 2 17.63 -20.07 -7.15
C LEU A 2 17.32 -19.96 -8.65
N TYR A 3 16.16 -19.42 -9.01
CA TYR A 3 15.81 -19.13 -10.40
C TYR A 3 16.84 -18.14 -10.97
N SER A 4 17.62 -18.56 -11.97
CA SER A 4 18.44 -17.62 -12.73
C SER A 4 17.50 -16.69 -13.51
N PRO A 5 17.69 -15.35 -13.48
CA PRO A 5 16.80 -14.39 -14.14
C PRO A 5 16.57 -14.69 -15.63
N ARG A 6 17.60 -15.22 -16.31
CA ARG A 6 17.51 -15.62 -17.73
C ARG A 6 16.58 -16.80 -17.95
N PHE A 7 16.58 -17.77 -17.04
CA PHE A 7 15.71 -18.95 -17.16
C PHE A 7 14.26 -18.60 -16.81
N LEU A 8 14.06 -17.69 -15.85
CA LEU A 8 12.74 -17.20 -15.47
C LEU A 8 12.02 -16.50 -16.64
N GLY A 9 12.73 -15.64 -17.39
CA GLY A 9 12.16 -14.97 -18.57
C GLY A 9 11.69 -15.96 -19.65
N CYS A 10 12.51 -16.95 -19.99
CA CYS A 10 12.13 -17.98 -20.97
C CYS A 10 10.92 -18.81 -20.53
N SER A 11 10.79 -19.15 -19.25
CA SER A 11 9.66 -19.91 -18.73
C SER A 11 8.36 -19.08 -18.70
N LEU A 12 8.44 -17.79 -18.35
CA LEU A 12 7.29 -16.88 -18.43
C LEU A 12 6.80 -16.72 -19.88
N MET A 13 7.71 -16.55 -20.84
CA MET A 13 7.35 -16.41 -22.26
C MET A 13 6.71 -17.67 -22.84
N LYS A 14 7.00 -18.84 -22.28
CA LYS A 14 6.33 -20.11 -22.64
C LYS A 14 4.95 -20.26 -21.96
N GLY A 15 4.61 -19.36 -21.04
CA GLY A 15 3.39 -19.45 -20.24
C GLY A 15 3.47 -20.57 -19.21
N ASP A 16 4.66 -20.87 -18.69
CA ASP A 16 4.80 -21.81 -17.58
C ASP A 16 4.27 -21.16 -16.29
N THR A 17 3.26 -21.80 -15.70
CA THR A 17 2.63 -21.35 -14.47
C THR A 17 3.65 -21.28 -13.34
N ALA A 18 4.55 -22.26 -13.23
CA ALA A 18 5.51 -22.36 -12.13
C ALA A 18 6.49 -21.17 -12.08
N ALA A 19 6.67 -20.47 -13.20
CA ALA A 19 7.47 -19.24 -13.27
C ALA A 19 6.72 -18.02 -12.71
N SER A 20 5.39 -17.97 -12.85
CA SER A 20 4.57 -16.84 -12.39
C SER A 20 4.27 -16.87 -10.88
N LEU A 21 4.10 -18.06 -10.29
CA LEU A 21 3.75 -18.22 -8.88
C LEU A 21 4.73 -17.57 -7.90
N PRO A 22 6.06 -17.75 -8.01
CA PRO A 22 7.00 -17.14 -7.07
C PRO A 22 7.00 -15.60 -7.18
N ILE A 23 6.76 -15.05 -8.37
CA ILE A 23 6.66 -13.61 -8.58
C ILE A 23 5.43 -13.06 -7.87
N ILE A 24 4.28 -13.72 -8.06
CA ILE A 24 3.03 -13.37 -7.38
C ILE A 24 3.20 -13.46 -5.86
N SER A 25 3.79 -14.56 -5.37
CA SER A 25 4.06 -14.75 -3.94
C SER A 25 4.88 -13.60 -3.38
N TYR A 26 5.95 -13.19 -4.08
CA TYR A 26 6.80 -12.09 -3.64
C TYR A 26 6.02 -10.77 -3.46
N TYR A 27 5.13 -10.43 -4.41
CA TYR A 27 4.34 -9.20 -4.32
C TYR A 27 3.40 -9.17 -3.11
N PHE A 28 2.87 -10.32 -2.69
CA PHE A 28 1.98 -10.38 -1.53
C PHE A 28 2.67 -10.52 -0.19
N THR A 29 3.84 -11.16 -0.13
CA THR A 29 4.48 -11.51 1.14
C THR A 29 5.73 -10.71 1.47
N SER A 30 6.39 -10.14 0.46
CA SER A 30 7.74 -9.58 0.61
C SER A 30 7.87 -8.14 0.10
N TYR A 31 7.01 -7.71 -0.84
CA TYR A 31 7.09 -6.37 -1.40
C TYR A 31 6.79 -5.26 -0.37
N SER A 32 5.80 -5.46 0.50
CA SER A 32 5.41 -4.46 1.50
C SER A 32 4.93 -5.11 2.79
N PRO A 33 5.39 -4.65 3.97
CA PRO A 33 4.92 -5.19 5.26
C PRO A 33 3.42 -4.97 5.47
N TYR A 34 2.88 -3.82 5.04
CA TYR A 34 1.44 -3.53 5.13
C TYR A 34 0.57 -4.51 4.35
N ILE A 35 1.06 -4.98 3.20
CA ILE A 35 0.35 -5.97 2.40
C ILE A 35 0.43 -7.33 3.07
N SER A 36 1.60 -7.72 3.57
CA SER A 36 1.75 -8.96 4.32
C SER A 36 0.88 -9.01 5.57
N GLU A 37 0.79 -7.90 6.31
CA GLU A 37 -0.09 -7.76 7.48
C GLU A 37 -1.57 -7.84 7.10
N LEU A 38 -1.99 -7.15 6.02
CA LEU A 38 -3.35 -7.30 5.48
C LEU A 38 -3.70 -8.77 5.18
N LEU A 39 -2.75 -9.55 4.65
CA LEU A 39 -2.96 -10.97 4.40
C LEU A 39 -3.14 -11.77 5.70
N MET A 40 -2.33 -11.45 6.73
CA MET A 40 -2.44 -12.07 8.05
C MET A 40 -3.80 -11.76 8.71
N ASP A 41 -4.24 -10.51 8.68
CA ASP A 41 -5.55 -10.09 9.20
C ASP A 41 -6.72 -10.74 8.46
N SER A 42 -6.53 -11.00 7.15
CA SER A 42 -7.51 -11.68 6.32
C SER A 42 -7.50 -13.20 6.49
N ASN A 43 -6.67 -13.75 7.38
CA ASN A 43 -6.41 -15.19 7.54
C ASN A 43 -6.06 -15.90 6.22
N VAL A 44 -5.34 -15.19 5.34
CA VAL A 44 -4.91 -15.73 4.05
C VAL A 44 -3.45 -16.17 4.14
N GLU A 45 -3.25 -17.48 4.23
CA GLU A 45 -1.91 -18.07 4.14
C GLU A 45 -1.59 -18.49 2.70
N LEU A 46 -0.51 -17.92 2.15
CA LEU A 46 0.02 -18.30 0.83
C LEU A 46 0.99 -19.49 0.90
N ILE A 47 1.15 -20.11 2.06
CA ILE A 47 1.94 -21.35 2.24
C ILE A 47 1.10 -22.52 1.74
N ALA A 48 1.07 -22.69 0.42
CA ALA A 48 0.34 -23.77 -0.22
C ALA A 48 1.23 -25.01 -0.44
N LYS A 49 0.63 -26.20 -0.30
CA LYS A 49 1.31 -27.49 -0.56
C LYS A 49 1.50 -27.80 -2.04
N ASN A 50 0.79 -27.11 -2.94
CA ASN A 50 0.93 -27.22 -4.39
C ASN A 50 0.38 -25.98 -5.13
N ASP A 51 0.71 -25.90 -6.42
CA ASP A 51 0.35 -24.80 -7.32
C ASP A 51 -1.17 -24.57 -7.45
N MET A 52 -1.96 -25.65 -7.41
CA MET A 52 -3.43 -25.54 -7.51
C MET A 52 -4.00 -24.80 -6.30
N ARG A 53 -3.59 -25.20 -5.10
CA ARG A 53 -4.05 -24.58 -3.85
C ARG A 53 -3.54 -23.15 -3.74
N PHE A 54 -2.30 -22.89 -4.16
CA PHE A 54 -1.77 -21.54 -4.24
C PHE A 54 -2.65 -20.67 -5.15
N THR A 55 -2.95 -21.16 -6.36
CA THR A 55 -3.77 -20.44 -7.35
C THR A 55 -5.18 -20.19 -6.82
N ASP A 56 -5.81 -21.17 -6.15
CA ASP A 56 -7.12 -21.00 -5.52
C ASP A 56 -7.10 -19.86 -4.49
N THR A 57 -6.09 -19.83 -3.62
CA THR A 57 -5.94 -18.79 -2.60
C THR A 57 -5.72 -17.42 -3.22
N ILE A 58 -4.84 -17.30 -4.22
CA ILE A 58 -4.59 -16.03 -4.92
C ILE A 58 -5.85 -15.51 -5.60
N TYR A 59 -6.60 -16.37 -6.30
CA TYR A 59 -7.82 -15.96 -6.97
C TYR A 59 -8.92 -15.51 -6.00
N LYS A 60 -8.97 -16.12 -4.82
CA LYS A 60 -9.87 -15.67 -3.74
C LYS A 60 -9.42 -14.32 -3.21
N LEU A 61 -8.15 -14.20 -2.84
CA LEU A 61 -7.54 -12.97 -2.32
C LEU A 61 -7.76 -11.77 -3.26
N LEU A 62 -7.53 -11.97 -4.56
CA LEU A 62 -7.68 -10.93 -5.57
C LEU A 62 -9.10 -10.39 -5.64
N ARG A 63 -10.10 -11.26 -5.55
CA ARG A 63 -11.51 -10.82 -5.56
C ARG A 63 -11.89 -10.16 -4.24
N ASP A 64 -11.55 -10.79 -3.13
CA ASP A 64 -12.06 -10.40 -1.82
C ASP A 64 -11.39 -9.11 -1.32
N GLN A 65 -10.07 -8.95 -1.53
CA GLN A 65 -9.29 -7.83 -0.98
C GLN A 65 -8.91 -6.76 -2.02
N PHE A 66 -8.83 -7.11 -3.30
CA PHE A 66 -8.35 -6.22 -4.36
C PHE A 66 -9.42 -5.88 -5.42
N ASP A 67 -10.63 -6.44 -5.30
CA ASP A 67 -11.72 -6.30 -6.27
C ASP A 67 -11.27 -6.57 -7.72
N TYR A 68 -10.31 -7.49 -7.88
CA TYR A 68 -9.73 -7.86 -9.16
C TYR A 68 -10.19 -9.26 -9.54
N LYS A 69 -10.76 -9.37 -10.74
CA LYS A 69 -11.11 -10.64 -11.37
C LYS A 69 -10.11 -10.94 -12.48
N PRO A 70 -9.22 -11.94 -12.32
CA PRO A 70 -8.28 -12.32 -13.36
C PRO A 70 -8.97 -12.69 -14.67
N ILE A 71 -8.32 -12.37 -15.80
CA ILE A 71 -8.88 -12.65 -17.13
C ILE A 71 -8.94 -14.15 -17.46
N LEU A 72 -7.98 -14.92 -16.96
CA LEU A 72 -7.97 -16.38 -17.10
C LEU A 72 -8.75 -17.03 -15.97
N THR A 73 -9.39 -18.16 -16.27
CA THR A 73 -9.88 -19.04 -15.20
C THR A 73 -8.71 -19.73 -14.49
N LYS A 74 -8.93 -20.20 -13.26
CA LYS A 74 -7.93 -20.97 -12.50
C LYS A 74 -7.34 -22.15 -13.30
N LYS A 75 -8.19 -22.86 -14.04
CA LYS A 75 -7.76 -23.98 -14.89
C LYS A 75 -6.84 -23.51 -16.03
N GLN A 76 -7.23 -22.44 -16.74
CA GLN A 76 -6.41 -21.86 -17.82
C GLN A 76 -5.10 -21.29 -17.30
N PHE A 77 -5.11 -20.70 -16.10
CA PHE A 77 -3.90 -20.18 -15.49
C PHE A 77 -2.90 -21.28 -15.13
N ILE A 78 -3.38 -22.45 -14.70
CA ILE A 78 -2.51 -23.60 -14.36
C ILE A 78 -2.02 -24.34 -15.60
N GLN A 79 -2.83 -24.39 -16.66
CA GLN A 79 -2.45 -25.01 -17.94
C GLN A 79 -1.26 -24.32 -18.59
N SER A 80 -0.41 -25.08 -19.29
CA SER A 80 0.67 -24.51 -20.11
C SER A 80 0.13 -23.59 -21.21
N GLY A 81 0.90 -22.56 -21.58
CA GLY A 81 0.51 -21.54 -22.57
C GLY A 81 -0.11 -20.30 -21.93
N PHE A 82 -0.90 -19.55 -22.71
CA PHE A 82 -1.50 -18.26 -22.29
C PHE A 82 -0.49 -17.26 -21.75
N ALA A 83 0.74 -17.26 -22.27
CA ALA A 83 1.87 -16.50 -21.74
C ALA A 83 1.55 -15.01 -21.59
N GLU A 84 1.01 -14.39 -22.63
CA GLU A 84 0.60 -12.98 -22.64
C GLU A 84 -0.39 -12.67 -21.51
N TRP A 85 -1.48 -13.44 -21.43
CA TRP A 85 -2.50 -13.23 -20.39
C TRP A 85 -1.98 -13.49 -18.98
N LYS A 86 -1.07 -14.45 -18.79
CA LYS A 86 -0.43 -14.68 -17.48
C LYS A 86 0.48 -13.52 -17.09
N ILE A 87 1.27 -13.01 -18.03
CA ILE A 87 2.10 -11.83 -17.82
C ILE A 87 1.20 -10.63 -17.46
N GLN A 88 0.10 -10.44 -18.19
CA GLN A 88 -0.86 -9.39 -17.90
C GLN A 88 -1.44 -9.50 -16.48
N ILE A 89 -1.86 -10.71 -16.06
CA ILE A 89 -2.32 -10.95 -14.67
C ILE A 89 -1.23 -10.58 -13.66
N VAL A 90 0.03 -10.96 -13.89
CA VAL A 90 1.12 -10.60 -12.98
C VAL A 90 1.32 -9.09 -12.90
N CYS A 91 1.26 -8.38 -14.03
CA CYS A 91 1.33 -6.92 -14.06
C CYS A 91 0.14 -6.26 -13.36
N ASP A 92 -1.07 -6.78 -13.54
CA ASP A 92 -2.27 -6.29 -12.86
C ASP A 92 -2.16 -6.48 -11.35
N ILE A 93 -1.69 -7.65 -10.90
CA ILE A 93 -1.42 -7.93 -9.48
C ILE A 93 -0.43 -6.92 -8.90
N LEU A 94 0.66 -6.63 -9.61
CA LEU A 94 1.62 -5.61 -9.18
C LEU A 94 0.94 -4.25 -8.98
N ASN A 95 0.12 -3.82 -9.93
CA ASN A 95 -0.60 -2.55 -9.84
C ASN A 95 -1.60 -2.54 -8.68
N CYS A 96 -2.36 -3.62 -8.48
CA CYS A 96 -3.27 -3.81 -7.36
C CYS A 96 -2.55 -3.69 -6.02
N VAL A 97 -1.42 -4.39 -5.87
CA VAL A 97 -0.59 -4.36 -4.66
C VAL A 97 -0.02 -2.96 -4.41
N MET A 98 0.52 -2.30 -5.43
CA MET A 98 1.05 -0.94 -5.31
C MET A 98 -0.02 0.08 -4.93
N LYS A 99 -1.21 -0.01 -5.52
CA LYS A 99 -2.34 0.85 -5.19
C LYS A 99 -2.75 0.64 -3.73
N LYS A 100 -2.94 -0.61 -3.33
CA LYS A 100 -3.35 -0.96 -1.96
C LYS A 100 -2.32 -0.55 -0.92
N HIS A 101 -1.03 -0.73 -1.21
CA HIS A 101 0.06 -0.28 -0.36
C HIS A 101 -0.03 1.23 -0.09
N LYS A 102 -0.24 2.04 -1.13
CA LYS A 102 -0.39 3.51 -0.99
C LYS A 102 -1.59 3.89 -0.12
N GLU A 103 -2.72 3.19 -0.28
CA GLU A 103 -3.91 3.38 0.55
C GLU A 103 -3.64 3.10 2.03
N LEU A 104 -2.95 2.00 2.34
CA LEU A 104 -2.61 1.61 3.71
C LEU A 104 -1.60 2.57 4.35
N VAL A 105 -0.53 2.93 3.64
CA VAL A 105 0.47 3.89 4.12
C VAL A 105 -0.13 5.28 4.37
N GLY A 106 -1.09 5.71 3.55
CA GLY A 106 -1.80 6.97 3.74
C GLY A 106 -2.74 6.95 4.96
N SER A 107 -3.36 5.81 5.23
CA SER A 107 -4.31 5.62 6.33
C SER A 107 -3.62 5.62 7.69
N ASP A 108 -2.41 5.06 7.79
CA ASP A 108 -1.62 5.02 9.03
C ASP A 108 -1.23 6.41 9.55
N LYS A 109 -0.93 7.34 8.64
CA LYS A 109 -0.61 8.74 8.98
C LYS A 109 -1.81 9.50 9.55
N THR A 110 -3.03 9.06 9.22
CA THR A 110 -4.27 9.68 9.70
C THR A 110 -4.63 9.17 11.11
N LEU A 111 -4.30 7.91 11.43
CA LEU A 111 -4.52 7.34 12.76
C LEU A 111 -3.48 7.83 13.79
N SER A 112 -2.25 8.16 13.39
CA SER A 112 -1.22 8.66 14.31
C SER A 112 -1.44 10.10 14.78
N CYS A 113 -2.42 10.84 14.24
CA CYS A 113 -2.72 12.23 14.62
C CYS A 113 -3.89 12.37 15.62
N GLN A 114 -4.62 11.30 15.94
CA GLN A 114 -5.78 11.35 16.88
C GLN A 114 -5.40 11.13 18.35
N ARG A 115 -4.11 11.14 18.71
CA ARG A 115 -3.67 11.03 20.12
C ARG A 115 -2.78 12.20 20.54
N LYS A 116 -3.30 13.43 20.44
CA LYS A 116 -2.80 14.59 21.21
C LYS A 116 -3.78 15.78 21.15
N LYS A 117 -4.94 15.68 21.81
CA LYS A 117 -5.49 16.78 22.63
C LYS A 117 -6.68 16.31 23.46
N SER A 118 -6.43 16.05 24.74
CA SER A 118 -7.44 16.21 25.78
C SER A 118 -6.79 17.05 26.87
N ILE A 119 -6.90 18.36 26.71
CA ILE A 119 -6.80 19.31 27.82
C ILE A 119 -8.25 19.59 28.22
N PRO A 120 -8.66 19.38 29.47
CA PRO A 120 -9.82 20.06 30.03
C PRO A 120 -9.35 21.26 30.86
N GLU A 121 -9.75 22.46 30.41
CA GLU A 121 -10.03 23.65 31.22
C GLU A 121 -10.95 23.29 32.43
N ARG A 122 -11.03 23.98 33.57
CA ARG A 122 -10.45 25.19 34.20
C ARG A 122 -10.90 25.14 35.68
N THR A 123 -10.15 25.75 36.59
CA THR A 123 -10.70 26.29 37.86
C THR A 123 -9.91 27.54 38.27
N ASP A 124 -10.61 28.68 38.36
CA ASP A 124 -10.15 30.00 38.84
C ASP A 124 -10.18 30.08 40.40
N PRO A 125 -9.95 31.23 41.09
CA PRO A 125 -8.90 32.29 41.01
C PRO A 125 -8.22 32.57 42.39
N CYS A 126 -7.04 33.24 42.45
CA CYS A 126 -6.74 34.28 43.49
C CYS A 126 -5.38 35.02 43.30
N LEU A 127 -5.48 36.34 43.12
CA LEU A 127 -4.75 37.47 43.74
C LEU A 127 -3.24 37.39 44.07
N SER A 128 -2.43 38.31 43.47
CA SER A 128 -1.67 39.35 44.19
C SER A 128 -0.85 40.29 43.25
N SER A 129 -1.17 41.58 43.33
CA SER A 129 -0.34 42.82 43.29
C SER A 129 0.80 43.06 42.28
N GLU A 130 0.67 44.22 41.60
CA GLU A 130 1.67 45.28 41.32
C GLU A 130 2.87 44.95 40.39
N THR A 131 3.38 45.80 39.48
CA THR A 131 3.07 47.14 38.91
C THR A 131 4.01 47.32 37.68
N THR A 132 3.65 48.26 36.80
CA THR A 132 4.54 49.12 35.97
C THR A 132 4.70 48.82 34.46
N SER A 133 3.88 49.55 33.69
CA SER A 133 4.26 50.54 32.63
C SER A 133 4.58 50.12 31.18
N ALA A 134 3.77 50.74 30.27
CA ALA A 134 4.07 51.30 28.94
C ALA A 134 4.47 50.34 27.80
N GLU A 135 4.06 50.48 26.54
CA GLU A 135 3.18 51.39 25.79
C GLU A 135 2.86 50.66 24.46
N ALA A 136 1.81 51.12 23.78
CA ALA A 136 1.28 50.59 22.53
C ALA A 136 2.25 50.74 21.33
N VAL A 137 1.95 50.04 20.23
CA VAL A 137 1.72 50.61 18.88
C VAL A 137 1.52 49.46 17.89
N GLY A 138 0.35 49.46 17.24
CA GLY A 138 0.02 48.56 16.15
C GLY A 138 0.77 48.93 14.87
N ILE A 139 1.06 47.95 14.04
CA ILE A 139 1.69 48.15 12.73
C ILE A 139 0.98 47.24 11.72
N ASP A 140 0.14 47.86 10.88
CA ASP A 140 -0.36 47.33 9.61
C ASP A 140 0.71 47.56 8.54
N ILE A 141 1.09 46.54 7.78
CA ILE A 141 1.91 46.70 6.57
C ILE A 141 1.31 45.88 5.44
N THR A 142 0.46 46.57 4.70
CA THR A 142 0.24 46.36 3.27
C THR A 142 1.57 46.44 2.51
N GLY A 143 1.95 45.37 1.80
CA GLY A 143 3.18 45.34 1.00
C GLY A 143 2.98 44.65 -0.35
N ARG A 144 2.82 45.45 -1.39
CA ARG A 144 2.47 45.07 -2.77
C ARG A 144 3.60 44.30 -3.46
N PHE A 145 3.22 43.34 -4.30
CA PHE A 145 4.10 42.70 -5.28
C PHE A 145 4.29 43.63 -6.48
N LEU A 146 5.56 43.90 -6.84
CA LEU A 146 5.94 44.33 -8.18
C LEU A 146 7.20 43.59 -8.62
N THR A 147 7.16 43.24 -9.89
CA THR A 147 8.05 42.39 -10.68
C THR A 147 9.40 43.05 -10.99
N SER A 148 10.45 42.26 -11.22
CA SER A 148 11.42 42.59 -12.26
C SER A 148 12.10 41.35 -12.82
N ALA A 149 12.09 41.28 -14.15
CA ALA A 149 12.84 40.36 -14.98
C ALA A 149 14.34 40.69 -14.98
N LYS A 150 15.16 39.68 -15.29
CA LYS A 150 16.17 39.75 -16.35
C LYS A 150 16.51 38.34 -16.85
#